data_AF-A0A8J2HLB7-F1
#
_entry.id   AF-A0A8J2HLB7-F1
#
_cell.length_a   1.000
_cell.length_b   1.000
_cell.length_c   1.000
_cell.angle_alpha   90.00
_cell.angle_beta   90.00
_cell.angle_gamma   90.00
#
_symmetry.space_group_name_H-M   'P 1'
#
loop_
_entity.id
_entity.type
_entity.pdbx_description
1 polymer ?
#
loop_
_entity_poly.entity_id
_entity_poly.type
_entity_poly.pdbx_seq_one_letter_code
_entity_poly.pdbx_strand_id
1 'polypeptide(L)'
;MSPFIRRYAKYLNEKAMSYRSVAFDFCKVKRGKEDSTLRNMNAEKLLKTLPALQAQLDSLLEFDCTANDLTNGVISMAFMLLFRDLIRLFAGYNDGIINLLEKYFDMNKKQCRDALDLYKKFLIRMDRVGEFLKVAEVMSESLTNKSKGVITERV
;
A
#
# COMPACT_ATOMS: atom_id res chain seq x y z
N MET A 1 20.39 -9.82 1.58
CA MET A 1 20.29 -8.37 1.87
C MET A 1 20.31 -7.49 0.61
N SER A 2 21.28 -7.62 -0.31
CA SER A 2 21.36 -6.78 -1.52
C SER A 2 20.08 -6.72 -2.40
N PRO A 3 19.29 -7.81 -2.55
CA PRO A 3 18.00 -7.73 -3.25
C PRO A 3 17.00 -6.79 -2.56
N PHE A 4 16.89 -6.85 -1.23
CA PHE A 4 15.97 -6.02 -0.44
C PHE A 4 16.36 -4.55 -0.47
N ILE A 5 17.66 -4.23 -0.50
CA ILE A 5 18.13 -2.85 -0.67
C ILE A 5 17.67 -2.29 -2.01
N ARG A 6 17.83 -3.04 -3.11
CA ARG A 6 17.40 -2.60 -4.44
C ARG A 6 15.88 -2.42 -4.53
N ARG A 7 15.11 -3.37 -3.99
CA ARG A 7 13.64 -3.32 -3.96
C ARG A 7 13.14 -2.14 -3.12
N TYR A 8 13.72 -1.93 -1.94
CA TYR A 8 13.38 -0.79 -1.08
C TYR A 8 13.72 0.55 -1.73
N ALA A 9 14.89 0.67 -2.37
CA ALA A 9 15.27 1.86 -3.12
C ALA A 9 14.31 2.13 -4.29
N LYS A 10 13.89 1.08 -5.02
CA LYS A 10 12.88 1.19 -6.07
C LYS A 10 11.56 1.75 -5.51
N TYR A 11 11.09 1.24 -4.37
CA TYR A 11 9.90 1.77 -3.70
C TYR A 11 10.03 3.25 -3.33
N LEU A 12 11.17 3.66 -2.76
CA LEU A 12 11.38 5.07 -2.40
C LEU A 12 11.38 5.99 -3.62
N ASN A 13 11.99 5.55 -4.73
CA ASN A 13 11.94 6.28 -5.99
C ASN A 13 10.51 6.39 -6.52
N GLU A 14 9.74 5.31 -6.48
CA GLU A 14 8.34 5.32 -6.91
C GLU A 14 7.48 6.22 -6.02
N LYS A 15 7.74 6.24 -4.70
CA LYS A 15 7.08 7.16 -3.76
C LYS A 15 7.39 8.63 -4.07
N ALA A 16 8.60 8.96 -4.49
CA ALA A 16 8.94 10.31 -4.94
C ALA A 16 8.27 10.65 -6.28
N MET A 17 8.22 9.71 -7.22
CA MET A 17 7.56 9.86 -8.51
C MET A 17 6.05 10.02 -8.38
N SER A 18 5.41 9.29 -7.47
CA SER A 18 3.98 9.42 -7.20
C SER A 18 3.68 10.80 -6.63
N TYR A 19 4.44 11.28 -5.65
CA TYR A 19 4.32 12.62 -5.09
C TYR A 19 4.46 13.69 -6.18
N ARG A 20 5.46 13.57 -7.06
CA ARG A 20 5.65 14.48 -8.19
C ARG A 20 4.45 14.50 -9.14
N SER A 21 3.83 13.35 -9.37
CA SER A 21 2.74 13.20 -10.35
C SER A 21 1.42 13.75 -9.85
N VAL A 22 1.12 13.61 -8.55
CA VAL A 22 -0.18 14.02 -7.98
C VAL A 22 -0.12 15.23 -7.05
N ALA A 23 1.08 15.70 -6.71
CA ALA A 23 1.37 16.83 -5.81
C ALA A 23 0.87 16.66 -4.37
N PHE A 24 0.68 15.42 -3.92
CA PHE A 24 0.41 15.09 -2.52
C PHE A 24 0.94 13.69 -2.17
N ASP A 25 1.14 13.43 -0.88
CA ASP A 25 1.57 12.13 -0.38
C ASP A 25 0.34 11.27 -0.04
N PHE A 26 0.16 10.15 -0.75
CA PHE A 26 -0.92 9.18 -0.50
C PHE A 26 -0.92 8.63 0.95
N CYS A 27 0.24 8.61 1.61
CA CYS A 27 0.35 8.21 3.01
C CYS A 27 0.02 9.33 4.01
N LYS A 28 -0.24 10.56 3.56
CA LYS A 28 -0.55 11.69 4.46
C LYS A 28 -1.88 12.38 4.17
N VAL A 29 -2.57 12.01 3.10
CA VAL A 29 -3.91 12.55 2.80
C VAL A 29 -4.87 12.27 3.95
N LYS A 30 -5.73 13.27 4.21
CA LYS A 30 -6.83 13.17 5.17
C LYS A 30 -7.75 12.01 4.80
N ARG A 31 -8.28 11.36 5.83
CA ARG A 31 -9.17 10.18 5.73
C ARG A 31 -10.36 10.38 6.63
N GLY A 32 -11.47 9.80 6.23
CA GLY A 32 -12.77 9.96 6.88
C GLY A 32 -13.85 10.12 5.82
N LYS A 33 -15.09 9.80 6.19
CA LYS A 33 -16.23 9.74 5.27
C LYS A 33 -16.46 11.08 4.53
N GLU A 34 -16.14 12.21 5.16
CA GLU A 34 -16.33 13.55 4.60
C GLU A 34 -15.03 14.19 4.07
N ASP A 35 -13.86 13.78 4.56
CA ASP A 35 -12.56 14.42 4.27
C ASP A 35 -11.63 13.60 3.37
N SER A 36 -12.02 12.39 2.96
CA SER A 36 -11.18 11.53 2.13
C SER A 36 -10.97 12.13 0.74
N THR A 37 -9.74 12.53 0.47
CA THR A 37 -9.36 13.19 -0.79
C THR A 37 -9.64 12.31 -2.00
N LEU A 38 -9.44 11.00 -1.90
CA LEU A 38 -9.75 10.06 -3.00
C LEU A 38 -11.24 9.75 -3.08
N ARG A 39 -11.99 9.77 -1.98
CA ARG A 39 -13.44 9.53 -1.98
C ARG A 39 -14.23 10.64 -2.67
N ASN A 40 -13.78 11.89 -2.52
CA ASN A 40 -14.46 13.07 -3.06
C ASN A 40 -13.89 13.56 -4.41
N MET A 41 -12.87 12.88 -4.95
CA MET A 41 -12.21 13.29 -6.19
C MET A 41 -13.15 13.19 -7.41
N ASN A 42 -13.10 14.14 -8.33
CA ASN A 42 -13.85 14.05 -9.59
C ASN A 42 -13.34 12.90 -10.48
N ALA A 43 -14.19 12.40 -11.38
CA ALA A 43 -13.91 11.21 -12.19
C ALA A 43 -12.64 11.34 -13.04
N GLU A 44 -12.44 12.48 -13.70
CA GLU A 44 -11.29 12.67 -14.59
C GLU A 44 -9.96 12.66 -13.83
N LYS A 45 -9.90 13.37 -12.70
CA LYS A 45 -8.72 13.39 -11.85
C LYS A 45 -8.51 12.03 -11.18
N LEU A 46 -9.59 11.35 -10.77
CA LEU A 46 -9.52 10.02 -10.15
C LEU A 46 -8.90 8.98 -11.10
N LEU A 47 -9.35 8.94 -12.36
CA LEU A 47 -8.81 8.04 -13.38
C LEU A 47 -7.32 8.29 -13.68
N LYS A 48 -6.83 9.52 -13.51
CA LYS A 48 -5.40 9.87 -13.63
C LYS A 48 -4.60 9.58 -12.34
N THR A 49 -5.26 9.62 -11.19
CA THR A 49 -4.63 9.47 -9.86
C THR A 49 -4.45 8.00 -9.48
N LEU A 50 -5.44 7.15 -9.75
CA LEU A 50 -5.42 5.73 -9.40
C LEU A 50 -4.22 4.96 -10.01
N PRO A 51 -3.80 5.20 -11.27
CA PRO A 51 -2.59 4.58 -11.82
C PRO A 51 -1.32 4.88 -11.02
N ALA A 52 -1.15 6.13 -10.55
CA ALA A 52 0.02 6.51 -9.75
C ALA A 52 0.02 5.82 -8.38
N LEU A 53 -1.17 5.69 -7.76
CA LEU A 53 -1.33 4.94 -6.52
C LEU A 53 -1.05 3.44 -6.71
N GLN A 54 -1.53 2.85 -7.81
CA GLN A 54 -1.27 1.46 -8.17
C GLN A 54 0.24 1.20 -8.34
N ALA A 55 0.93 2.05 -9.09
CA ALA A 55 2.38 1.90 -9.32
C ALA A 55 3.17 1.97 -8.00
N GLN A 56 2.83 2.92 -7.13
CA GLN A 56 3.45 3.00 -5.80
C GLN A 56 3.18 1.76 -4.95
N LEU A 57 1.94 1.26 -4.93
CA LEU A 57 1.58 0.03 -4.21
C LEU A 57 2.32 -1.19 -4.78
N ASP A 58 2.41 -1.31 -6.10
CA ASP A 58 3.10 -2.43 -6.75
C ASP A 58 4.59 -2.46 -6.38
N SER A 59 5.26 -1.31 -6.44
CA SER A 59 6.67 -1.20 -6.04
C SER A 59 6.91 -1.54 -4.56
N LEU A 60 5.92 -1.28 -3.70
CA LEU A 60 5.95 -1.68 -2.29
C LEU A 60 5.87 -3.21 -2.17
N LEU A 61 4.89 -3.81 -2.86
CA LEU A 61 4.64 -5.25 -2.84
C LEU A 61 5.76 -6.06 -3.50
N GLU A 62 6.57 -5.44 -4.36
CA GLU A 62 7.80 -6.03 -4.89
C GLU A 62 8.92 -6.21 -3.85
N PHE A 63 8.77 -5.67 -2.63
CA PHE A 63 9.71 -5.98 -1.55
C PHE A 63 9.78 -7.49 -1.30
N ASP A 64 8.62 -8.17 -1.39
CA ASP A 64 8.49 -9.61 -1.55
C ASP A 64 9.42 -10.39 -0.62
N CYS A 65 9.27 -10.12 0.68
CA CYS A 65 10.02 -10.79 1.73
C CYS A 65 9.16 -11.81 2.44
N THR A 66 9.78 -12.89 2.91
CA THR A 66 9.17 -13.87 3.78
C THR A 66 9.52 -13.59 5.24
N ALA A 67 8.81 -14.22 6.18
CA ALA A 67 9.14 -14.12 7.61
C ALA A 67 10.59 -14.56 7.91
N ASN A 68 11.10 -15.54 7.16
CA ASN A 68 12.47 -16.06 7.31
C ASN A 68 13.54 -15.06 6.85
N ASP A 69 13.19 -14.09 6.01
CA ASP A 69 14.13 -13.06 5.55
C ASP A 69 14.35 -11.97 6.62
N LEU A 70 13.41 -11.81 7.55
CA LEU A 70 13.40 -10.78 8.61
C LEU A 70 14.34 -11.13 9.77
N THR A 71 15.61 -11.38 9.45
CA THR A 71 16.61 -11.94 10.34
C THR A 71 17.32 -10.93 11.23
N ASN A 72 17.23 -9.63 10.92
CA ASN A 72 17.98 -8.58 11.61
C ASN A 72 17.20 -7.27 11.69
N GLY A 73 17.58 -6.41 12.64
CA GLY A 73 16.86 -5.16 12.93
C GLY A 73 16.76 -4.19 11.75
N VAL A 74 17.71 -4.19 10.81
CA VAL A 74 17.70 -3.28 9.66
C VAL A 74 16.58 -3.66 8.68
N ILE A 75 16.50 -4.92 8.27
CA ILE A 75 15.44 -5.37 7.36
C ILE A 75 14.07 -5.34 8.05
N SER A 76 14.00 -5.69 9.34
CA SER A 76 12.75 -5.60 10.11
C SER A 76 12.24 -4.17 10.20
N MET A 77 13.13 -3.18 10.42
CA MET A 77 12.74 -1.77 10.44
C MET A 77 12.27 -1.28 9.07
N ALA A 78 13.00 -1.64 8.00
CA ALA A 78 12.59 -1.31 6.64
C ALA A 78 11.20 -1.88 6.32
N PHE A 79 10.96 -3.15 6.66
CA PHE A 79 9.66 -3.80 6.50
C PHE A 79 8.57 -3.11 7.32
N MET A 80 8.85 -2.72 8.57
CA MET A 80 7.89 -1.98 9.41
C MET A 80 7.48 -0.63 8.80
N LEU A 81 8.41 0.07 8.15
CA LEU A 81 8.10 1.31 7.42
C LEU A 81 7.23 1.03 6.18
N LEU A 82 7.55 -0.01 5.41
CA LEU A 82 6.72 -0.45 4.29
C LEU A 82 5.32 -0.86 4.74
N PHE A 83 5.20 -1.58 5.85
CA PHE A 83 3.91 -2.00 6.41
C PHE A 83 3.04 -0.78 6.78
N ARG A 84 3.63 0.23 7.44
CA ARG A 84 2.91 1.48 7.77
C ARG A 84 2.45 2.24 6.54
N ASP A 85 3.23 2.23 5.47
CA ASP A 85 2.84 2.82 4.20
C ASP A 85 1.79 1.96 3.48
N LEU A 86 1.89 0.63 3.53
CA LEU A 86 0.94 -0.30 2.91
C LEU A 86 -0.47 -0.10 3.44
N ILE A 87 -0.66 -0.12 4.77
CA ILE A 87 -1.97 0.12 5.40
C ILE A 87 -2.54 1.45 4.92
N ARG A 88 -1.66 2.43 4.76
CA ARG A 88 -2.07 3.74 4.28
C ARG A 88 -2.47 3.72 2.81
N LEU A 89 -1.62 3.26 1.92
CA LEU A 89 -1.89 3.17 0.49
C LEU A 89 -3.14 2.34 0.21
N PHE A 90 -3.30 1.21 0.90
CA PHE A 90 -4.44 0.31 0.72
C PHE A 90 -5.78 0.97 1.08
N ALA A 91 -5.86 1.67 2.21
CA ALA A 91 -7.10 2.38 2.55
C ALA A 91 -7.42 3.50 1.54
N GLY A 92 -6.41 4.27 1.10
CA GLY A 92 -6.61 5.28 0.05
C GLY A 92 -7.05 4.65 -1.28
N TYR A 93 -6.54 3.46 -1.60
CA TYR A 93 -6.90 2.73 -2.80
C TYR A 93 -8.34 2.25 -2.74
N ASN A 94 -8.79 1.71 -1.60
CA ASN A 94 -10.19 1.35 -1.37
C ASN A 94 -11.12 2.56 -1.53
N ASP A 95 -10.79 3.70 -0.92
CA ASP A 95 -11.60 4.93 -1.07
C ASP A 95 -11.70 5.37 -2.54
N GLY A 96 -10.60 5.30 -3.28
CA GLY A 96 -10.57 5.63 -4.70
C GLY A 96 -11.38 4.66 -5.56
N ILE A 97 -11.35 3.36 -5.26
CA ILE A 97 -12.14 2.36 -5.97
C ILE A 97 -13.64 2.50 -5.67
N ILE A 98 -14.03 2.76 -4.42
CA ILE A 98 -15.45 2.98 -4.11
C ILE A 98 -15.97 4.22 -4.86
N ASN A 99 -15.22 5.32 -4.86
CA ASN A 99 -15.57 6.52 -5.65
C ASN A 99 -15.66 6.22 -7.16
N LEU A 100 -14.74 5.40 -7.68
CA LEU A 100 -14.75 4.97 -9.08
C LEU A 100 -16.03 4.21 -9.43
N LEU A 101 -16.46 3.29 -8.56
CA LEU A 101 -17.69 2.50 -8.74
C LEU A 101 -18.95 3.34 -8.60
N GLU A 102 -19.00 4.27 -7.64
CA GLU A 102 -20.12 5.21 -7.45
C GLU A 102 -20.38 6.04 -8.72
N LYS A 103 -19.31 6.46 -9.41
CA LYS A 103 -19.39 7.29 -10.61
C LYS A 103 -19.45 6.50 -11.92
N TYR A 104 -19.28 5.18 -11.88
CA TYR A 104 -19.05 4.36 -13.07
C TYR A 104 -20.18 4.46 -14.11
N PHE A 105 -21.44 4.51 -13.66
CA PHE A 105 -22.60 4.55 -14.55
C PHE A 105 -22.83 5.93 -15.19
N ASP A 106 -22.23 6.99 -14.63
CA ASP A 106 -22.29 8.35 -15.15
C ASP A 106 -21.11 8.68 -16.08
N MET A 107 -20.16 7.75 -16.25
CA MET A 107 -18.99 7.92 -17.09
C MET A 107 -19.29 7.67 -18.57
N ASN A 108 -18.50 8.29 -19.45
CA ASN A 108 -18.57 7.99 -20.88
C ASN A 108 -17.92 6.62 -21.19
N LYS A 109 -18.20 6.07 -22.38
CA LYS A 109 -17.72 4.74 -22.81
C LYS A 109 -16.19 4.53 -22.64
N LYS A 110 -15.38 5.55 -22.90
CA LYS A 110 -13.91 5.46 -22.74
C LYS A 110 -13.55 5.37 -21.25
N GLN A 111 -14.11 6.25 -20.43
CA GLN A 111 -13.90 6.26 -18.99
C GLN A 111 -14.38 4.98 -18.32
N CYS A 112 -15.51 4.40 -18.73
CA CYS A 112 -15.96 3.10 -18.20
C CYS A 112 -14.96 1.98 -18.49
N ARG A 113 -14.35 1.96 -19.69
CA ARG A 113 -13.32 0.97 -20.03
C ARG A 113 -12.10 1.12 -19.15
N ASP A 114 -11.62 2.36 -18.96
CA ASP A 114 -10.46 2.65 -18.11
C ASP A 114 -10.76 2.30 -16.64
N ALA A 115 -11.95 2.64 -16.15
CA ALA A 115 -12.40 2.31 -14.80
C ALA A 115 -12.48 0.80 -14.56
N LEU A 116 -13.00 0.04 -15.53
CA LEU A 116 -13.10 -1.42 -15.42
C LEU A 116 -11.71 -2.08 -15.39
N ASP A 117 -10.77 -1.59 -16.19
CA ASP A 117 -9.37 -2.06 -16.14
C ASP A 117 -8.73 -1.79 -14.77
N LEU A 118 -8.92 -0.59 -14.23
CA LEU A 118 -8.45 -0.23 -12.88
C LEU A 118 -9.05 -1.13 -11.81
N TYR A 119 -10.35 -1.43 -11.89
CA TYR A 119 -11.03 -2.31 -10.93
C TYR A 119 -10.53 -3.75 -11.00
N LYS A 120 -10.33 -4.31 -12.20
CA LYS A 120 -9.74 -5.67 -12.35
C LYS A 120 -8.34 -5.73 -11.76
N LYS A 121 -7.52 -4.70 -12.00
CA LYS A 121 -6.19 -4.54 -11.42
C LYS A 121 -6.23 -4.43 -9.89
N PHE A 122 -7.25 -3.80 -9.32
CA PHE A 122 -7.44 -3.74 -7.87
C PHE A 122 -7.63 -5.13 -7.25
N LEU A 123 -8.46 -5.98 -7.84
CA LEU A 123 -8.73 -7.32 -7.31
C LEU A 123 -7.44 -8.16 -7.19
N ILE A 124 -6.59 -8.16 -8.22
CA ILE A 124 -5.31 -8.90 -8.20
C ILE A 124 -4.37 -8.40 -7.09
N ARG A 125 -4.41 -7.09 -6.78
CA ARG A 125 -3.57 -6.49 -5.74
C ARG A 125 -4.07 -6.83 -4.34
N MET A 126 -5.37 -7.03 -4.14
CA MET A 126 -5.92 -7.43 -2.83
C MET A 126 -5.29 -8.73 -2.33
N ASP A 127 -5.11 -9.73 -3.20
CA ASP A 127 -4.50 -11.00 -2.82
C ASP A 127 -3.06 -10.82 -2.35
N ARG A 128 -2.27 -10.04 -3.09
CA ARG A 128 -0.86 -9.71 -2.74
C ARG A 128 -0.75 -8.90 -1.45
N VAL A 129 -1.69 -8.00 -1.20
CA VAL A 129 -1.77 -7.28 0.08
C VAL A 129 -2.01 -8.28 1.22
N GLY A 130 -2.94 -9.23 1.03
CA GLY A 130 -3.21 -10.29 2.00
C GLY A 130 -1.96 -11.12 2.34
N GLU A 131 -1.16 -11.48 1.35
CA GLU A 131 0.12 -12.19 1.55
C GLU A 131 1.11 -11.35 2.36
N PHE A 132 1.25 -10.06 2.05
CA PHE A 132 2.12 -9.15 2.81
C PHE A 132 1.67 -9.04 4.28
N LEU A 133 0.36 -8.97 4.53
CA LEU A 133 -0.19 -8.89 5.89
C LEU A 133 0.10 -10.14 6.71
N LYS A 134 0.07 -11.34 6.11
CA LYS A 134 0.45 -12.59 6.80
C LYS A 134 1.89 -12.55 7.30
N VAL A 135 2.82 -12.01 6.50
CA VAL A 135 4.22 -11.84 6.92
C VAL A 135 4.33 -10.85 8.09
N ALA A 136 3.55 -9.77 8.07
CA ALA A 136 3.52 -8.79 9.14
C ALA A 136 2.95 -9.36 10.46
N GLU A 137 1.94 -10.22 10.37
CA GLU A 137 1.36 -10.93 11.52
C GLU A 137 2.40 -11.81 12.23
N VAL A 138 3.11 -12.67 11.47
CA VAL A 138 4.16 -13.54 12.01
C VAL A 138 5.29 -12.74 12.69
N MET A 139 5.68 -11.61 12.10
CA MET A 139 6.68 -10.72 12.71
C MET A 139 6.19 -10.12 14.03
N SER A 140 4.92 -9.69 14.10
CA SER A 140 4.32 -9.12 15.30
C SER A 140 4.24 -10.15 16.44
N GLU A 141 3.88 -11.39 16.13
CA GLU A 141 3.87 -12.50 17.09
C GLU A 141 5.28 -12.80 17.61
N SER A 142 6.29 -12.81 16.74
CA SER A 142 7.69 -13.02 17.12
C SER A 142 8.19 -11.94 18.09
N LEU A 143 7.84 -10.67 17.86
CA LEU A 143 8.17 -9.55 18.75
C LEU A 143 7.47 -9.68 20.12
N THR A 144 6.21 -10.10 20.12
CA THR A 144 5.42 -10.31 21.35
C THR A 144 5.99 -11.46 22.19
N ASN A 145 6.40 -12.55 21.55
CA ASN A 145 6.99 -13.70 22.22
C ASN A 145 8.40 -13.42 22.77
N LYS A 146 9.23 -12.65 22.04
CA LYS A 146 10.51 -12.15 22.59
C LYS A 146 10.32 -11.26 23.81
N SER A 147 9.28 -10.41 23.80
CA SER A 147 8.96 -9.53 24.93
C SER A 147 8.54 -10.32 26.18
N LYS A 148 7.87 -11.47 26.01
CA LYS A 148 7.53 -12.39 27.10
C LYS A 148 8.75 -13.17 27.61
N GLY A 149 9.63 -13.63 26.73
CA GLY A 149 10.86 -14.36 27.08
C GLY A 149 11.84 -13.53 27.95
N VAL A 150 11.94 -12.23 27.68
CA VAL A 150 12.78 -11.31 28.47
C VAL A 150 12.26 -11.09 29.90
N ILE A 151 10.96 -11.30 30.15
CA ILE A 151 10.37 -11.20 31.49
C ILE A 151 10.65 -12.48 32.30
N THR A 152 10.69 -13.65 31.66
CA THR A 152 10.97 -14.94 32.31
C THR A 152 12.46 -15.18 32.62
N GLU A 153 13.40 -14.51 31.95
CA GLU A 153 14.84 -14.61 32.24
C GLU A 153 15.32 -13.61 33.33
N ARG A 154 14.40 -12.83 33.92
CA ARG A 154 14.70 -11.87 35.00
C ARG A 154 14.12 -12.26 36.37
N VAL A 155 13.73 -13.51 36.56
CA VAL A 155 13.30 -14.08 37.85
C VAL A 155 14.20 -15.24 38.23
#